data_AF-A0A409YRB5-F1
#
_entry.id   AF-A0A409YRB5-F1
#
_cell.length_a   1.000
_cell.length_b   1.000
_cell.length_c   1.000
_cell.angle_alpha   90.00
_cell.angle_beta   90.00
_cell.angle_gamma   90.00
#
_symmetry.space_group_name_H-M   'P 1'
#
loop_
_entity.id
_entity.type
_entity.pdbx_description
1 polymer ?
#
loop_
_entity_poly.entity_id
_entity_poly.type
_entity_poly.pdbx_seq_one_letter_code
_entity_poly.pdbx_strand_id
1 'polypeptide(L)'
;MLHIQIIVFALSLLTSTSFAVPLPAGGLEAGQVVSVAPGQTIGGNHNGPHPNKARPHIVLGEEHSTGNVVLAPVTAVENDPKLGPSVQHAEDYHDKLFGSIQLTHVTADPNVLPPPSYGGMKAFRGAVDEIKEKKQDAAVKVYDTAARAHNDASEAHQEAADAHAKAAKHWQKLGQGVLAQDHSDKADQHEAAAADMRAGKKDMTRLANNAYKHNDKMTHPDYVAAQTAKDGADQSRRNAEQSQEHAETVVKLLRASVKSKEAAKVAGKAGDGETQKKLKNVVEHTTFQAAQHSPSNANKPDVEKSEKLAKDSKKEAKKVLKANK
;
A
#
# COMPACT_ATOMS: atom_id res chain seq x y z
N MET A 1 47.48 -45.46 -51.27
CA MET A 1 47.42 -46.04 -49.91
C MET A 1 46.20 -45.47 -49.21
N LEU A 2 45.41 -46.37 -48.58
CA LEU A 2 44.41 -46.18 -47.50
C LEU A 2 43.30 -45.12 -47.68
N HIS A 3 42.03 -45.54 -47.86
CA HIS A 3 40.97 -45.78 -46.83
C HIS A 3 40.10 -44.51 -46.57
N ILE A 4 38.82 -44.44 -47.00
CA ILE A 4 37.56 -44.89 -46.31
C ILE A 4 37.31 -43.99 -45.06
N GLN A 5 36.19 -43.28 -44.80
CA GLN A 5 34.78 -43.27 -45.25
C GLN A 5 34.07 -41.96 -44.82
N ILE A 6 33.13 -41.46 -45.66
CA ILE A 6 31.68 -41.18 -45.44
C ILE A 6 31.21 -40.49 -44.13
N ILE A 7 30.13 -39.68 -44.28
CA ILE A 7 29.07 -39.27 -43.31
C ILE A 7 29.30 -37.85 -42.72
N VAL A 8 28.38 -36.86 -42.70
CA VAL A 8 27.05 -36.57 -43.29
C VAL A 8 26.65 -35.17 -42.80
N PHE A 9 25.80 -34.48 -43.57
CA PHE A 9 24.87 -33.38 -43.19
C PHE A 9 25.37 -32.04 -42.61
N ALA A 10 25.06 -30.99 -43.38
CA ALA A 10 24.28 -29.80 -43.03
C ALA A 10 24.29 -29.29 -41.58
N LEU A 11 24.75 -28.03 -41.39
CA LEU A 11 23.90 -26.88 -41.01
C LEU A 11 24.80 -25.65 -40.85
N SER A 12 24.44 -24.56 -41.54
CA SER A 12 24.60 -23.16 -41.12
C SER A 12 25.62 -22.82 -40.03
N LEU A 13 26.69 -22.11 -40.42
CA LEU A 13 27.23 -21.01 -39.63
C LEU A 13 27.60 -19.88 -40.57
N LEU A 14 26.65 -18.95 -40.77
CA LEU A 14 27.00 -17.56 -40.95
C LEU A 14 27.84 -17.15 -39.74
N THR A 15 29.15 -17.06 -39.90
CA THR A 15 29.95 -16.19 -39.04
C THR A 15 29.71 -14.77 -39.51
N SER A 16 28.53 -14.22 -39.21
CA SER A 16 28.40 -12.80 -38.97
C SER A 16 29.21 -12.53 -37.70
N THR A 17 30.50 -12.25 -37.87
CA THR A 17 31.24 -11.51 -36.86
C THR A 17 30.57 -10.15 -36.77
N SER A 18 29.64 -10.02 -35.83
CA SER A 18 29.20 -8.73 -35.33
C SER A 18 30.43 -8.10 -34.69
N PHE A 19 31.16 -7.30 -35.47
CA PHE A 19 32.05 -6.33 -34.87
C PHE A 19 31.17 -5.38 -34.07
N ALA A 20 31.41 -5.30 -32.77
CA ALA A 20 30.94 -4.18 -31.99
C ALA A 20 31.57 -2.94 -32.62
N VAL A 21 30.80 -2.23 -33.44
CA VAL A 21 31.16 -0.88 -33.86
C VAL A 21 31.08 -0.05 -32.56
N PRO A 22 32.19 0.55 -32.10
CA PRO A 22 32.13 1.42 -30.94
C PRO A 22 31.11 2.52 -31.23
N LEU A 23 30.28 2.83 -30.22
CA LEU A 23 29.41 4.00 -30.26
C LEU A 23 30.19 5.17 -30.87
N PRO A 24 29.63 5.89 -31.87
CA PRO A 24 30.33 6.99 -32.51
C PRO A 24 30.81 7.96 -31.42
N ALA A 25 32.03 8.47 -31.59
CA ALA A 25 32.64 9.42 -30.67
C ALA A 25 31.71 10.65 -30.49
N GLY A 26 30.87 10.61 -29.45
CA GLY A 26 29.74 11.52 -29.25
C GLY A 26 28.44 10.87 -28.74
N GLY A 27 28.50 9.63 -28.22
CA GLY A 27 27.38 8.96 -27.53
C GLY A 27 26.78 9.82 -26.40
N LEU A 28 25.53 9.53 -26.05
CA LEU A 28 24.78 10.30 -25.05
C LEU A 28 25.47 10.23 -23.68
N GLU A 29 25.91 11.38 -23.19
CA GLU A 29 26.60 11.45 -21.90
C GLU A 29 25.60 11.61 -20.75
N ALA A 30 25.89 11.00 -19.61
CA ALA A 30 25.11 11.28 -18.41
C ALA A 30 25.17 12.77 -18.06
N GLY A 31 24.01 13.37 -17.74
CA GLY A 31 23.84 14.80 -17.45
C GLY A 31 23.39 15.60 -18.66
N GLN A 32 23.41 14.98 -19.84
CA GLN A 32 22.99 15.61 -21.08
C GLN A 32 21.47 15.77 -21.15
N VAL A 33 21.02 16.94 -21.61
CA VAL A 33 19.61 17.15 -21.92
C VAL A 33 19.34 16.73 -23.37
N VAL A 34 18.32 15.91 -23.58
CA VAL A 34 17.82 15.47 -24.88
C VAL A 34 16.33 15.77 -25.01
N SER A 35 15.86 16.00 -26.23
CA SER A 35 14.44 16.10 -26.51
C SER A 35 13.95 14.78 -27.11
N VAL A 36 13.07 14.08 -26.40
CA VAL A 36 12.63 12.73 -26.77
C VAL A 36 11.12 12.70 -26.87
N ALA A 37 10.61 12.19 -28.00
CA ALA A 37 9.19 11.94 -28.18
C ALA A 37 8.81 10.58 -27.57
N PRO A 38 7.59 10.40 -27.04
CA PRO A 38 7.14 9.12 -26.47
C PRO A 38 7.35 7.91 -27.39
N GLY A 39 7.19 8.05 -28.71
CA GLY A 39 7.43 6.95 -29.67
C GLY A 39 8.89 6.50 -29.79
N GLN A 40 9.84 7.19 -29.16
CA GLN A 40 11.27 6.84 -29.14
C GLN A 40 11.70 6.15 -27.84
N THR A 41 10.75 5.86 -26.92
CA THR A 41 11.00 5.15 -25.67
C THR A 41 10.41 3.74 -25.68
N ILE A 42 11.04 2.82 -24.96
CA ILE A 42 10.54 1.47 -24.73
C ILE A 42 9.30 1.56 -23.83
N GLY A 43 8.17 1.05 -24.30
CA GLY A 43 6.88 1.13 -23.62
C GLY A 43 6.09 2.42 -23.88
N GLY A 44 6.56 3.28 -24.78
CA GLY A 44 5.92 4.55 -25.13
C GLY A 44 4.62 4.40 -25.95
N ASN A 45 3.52 4.01 -25.31
CA ASN A 45 2.18 4.35 -25.78
C ASN A 45 1.65 5.51 -24.92
N HIS A 46 1.60 6.72 -25.49
CA HIS A 46 1.10 7.90 -24.79
C HIS A 46 -0.34 8.19 -25.25
N ASN A 47 -1.33 7.83 -24.43
CA ASN A 47 -2.72 8.28 -24.58
C ASN A 47 -2.84 9.71 -24.02
N GLY A 48 -2.35 10.70 -24.76
CA GLY A 48 -2.47 12.12 -24.42
C GLY A 48 -2.47 13.00 -25.68
N PRO A 49 -2.84 14.29 -25.59
CA PRO A 49 -3.15 15.13 -26.76
C PRO A 49 -1.97 15.41 -27.72
N HIS A 50 -0.73 15.00 -27.38
CA HIS A 50 0.45 15.19 -28.23
C HIS A 50 1.44 14.00 -28.13
N PRO A 51 1.11 12.82 -28.69
CA PRO A 51 1.94 11.61 -28.56
C PRO A 51 3.29 11.72 -29.27
N ASN A 52 3.47 12.72 -30.15
CA ASN A 52 4.66 12.89 -30.98
C ASN A 52 5.51 14.13 -30.61
N LYS A 53 5.13 14.90 -29.59
CA LYS A 53 5.89 16.10 -29.20
C LYS A 53 7.08 15.70 -28.33
N ALA A 54 8.28 15.97 -28.82
CA ALA A 54 9.50 15.74 -28.07
C ALA A 54 9.53 16.61 -26.78
N ARG A 55 9.90 15.99 -25.66
CA ARG A 55 9.99 16.61 -24.34
C ARG A 55 11.42 16.57 -23.81
N PRO A 56 11.84 17.57 -23.03
CA PRO A 56 13.15 17.55 -22.40
C PRO A 56 13.28 16.38 -21.43
N HIS A 57 14.39 15.67 -21.51
CA HIS A 57 14.81 14.64 -20.56
C HIS A 57 16.30 14.81 -20.24
N ILE A 58 16.70 14.42 -19.03
CA ILE A 58 18.10 14.32 -18.64
C ILE A 58 18.58 12.88 -18.83
N VAL A 59 19.67 12.67 -19.54
CA VAL A 59 20.35 11.39 -19.69
C VAL A 59 20.98 10.99 -18.37
N LEU A 60 20.69 9.79 -17.89
CA LEU A 60 21.22 9.25 -16.64
C LEU A 60 22.33 8.23 -16.88
N GLY A 61 22.52 7.82 -18.13
CA GLY A 61 23.49 6.83 -18.58
C GLY A 61 22.83 5.67 -19.32
N GLU A 62 23.66 4.70 -19.71
CA GLU A 62 23.24 3.53 -20.45
C GLU A 62 22.61 2.46 -19.54
N GLU A 63 21.64 1.72 -20.09
CA GLU A 63 21.11 0.50 -19.50
C GLU A 63 22.07 -0.66 -19.81
N HIS A 64 22.53 -1.33 -18.75
CA HIS A 64 23.45 -2.45 -18.88
C HIS A 64 22.86 -3.55 -19.76
N SER A 65 23.65 -4.03 -20.73
CA SER A 65 23.36 -5.21 -21.58
C SER A 65 22.32 -5.04 -22.69
N THR A 66 21.59 -3.93 -22.74
CA THR A 66 20.60 -3.65 -23.81
C THR A 66 21.09 -2.61 -24.80
N GLY A 67 22.07 -1.80 -24.42
CA GLY A 67 22.54 -0.66 -25.21
C GLY A 67 21.57 0.51 -25.24
N ASN A 68 20.47 0.46 -24.47
CA ASN A 68 19.56 1.58 -24.36
C ASN A 68 20.12 2.69 -23.47
N VAL A 69 19.52 3.88 -23.54
CA VAL A 69 19.82 5.00 -22.65
C VAL A 69 18.66 5.25 -21.71
N VAL A 70 18.97 5.42 -20.43
CA VAL A 70 18.00 5.72 -19.39
C VAL A 70 17.88 7.23 -19.20
N LEU A 71 16.67 7.73 -19.23
CA LEU A 71 16.35 9.15 -19.20
C LEU A 71 15.44 9.50 -18.01
N ALA A 72 15.56 10.71 -17.47
CA ALA A 72 14.62 11.31 -16.53
C ALA A 72 13.81 12.43 -17.24
N PRO A 73 12.48 12.32 -17.36
CA PRO A 73 11.66 13.38 -17.96
C PRO A 73 11.72 14.68 -17.17
N VAL A 74 11.70 15.83 -17.86
CA VAL A 74 11.52 17.14 -17.23
C VAL A 74 10.10 17.63 -17.48
N THR A 75 9.45 18.12 -16.43
CA THR A 75 8.07 18.60 -16.45
C THR A 75 7.99 20.02 -15.91
N ALA A 76 7.14 20.85 -16.53
CA ALA A 76 6.82 22.18 -16.01
C ALA A 76 5.86 22.15 -14.81
N VAL A 77 5.26 20.99 -14.51
CA VAL A 77 4.33 20.82 -13.39
C VAL A 77 5.09 20.25 -12.20
N GLU A 78 5.22 21.06 -11.16
CA GLU A 78 5.80 20.65 -9.88
C GLU A 78 4.78 19.85 -9.07
N ASN A 79 5.20 18.72 -8.51
CA ASN A 79 4.42 17.90 -7.58
C ASN A 79 3.11 17.31 -8.13
N ASP A 80 3.01 16.99 -9.43
CA ASP A 80 1.88 16.18 -9.92
C ASP A 80 2.07 14.71 -9.51
N PRO A 81 1.22 14.16 -8.61
CA PRO A 81 1.35 12.79 -8.15
C PRO A 81 1.21 11.74 -9.27
N LYS A 82 0.63 12.10 -10.42
CA LYS A 82 0.55 11.23 -11.61
C LYS A 82 1.88 11.07 -12.33
N LEU A 83 2.81 12.00 -12.14
CA LEU A 83 4.11 12.04 -12.81
C LEU A 83 5.19 11.28 -12.03
N GLY A 84 4.85 10.80 -10.84
CA GLY A 84 5.77 10.11 -9.95
C GLY A 84 6.61 11.08 -9.11
N PRO A 85 7.59 10.55 -8.36
CA PRO A 85 8.46 11.37 -7.53
C PRO A 85 9.28 12.29 -8.44
N SER A 86 9.55 13.50 -7.98
CA SER A 86 10.29 14.50 -8.76
C SER A 86 11.31 15.24 -7.89
N VAL A 87 12.40 15.65 -8.51
CA VAL A 87 13.33 16.64 -7.98
C VAL A 87 12.87 18.03 -8.43
N GLN A 88 12.70 18.93 -7.48
CA GLN A 88 12.34 20.33 -7.75
C GLN A 88 13.56 21.08 -8.31
N HIS A 89 13.31 22.17 -9.03
CA HIS A 89 14.32 23.07 -9.60
C HIS A 89 15.22 22.38 -10.64
N ALA A 90 14.64 22.01 -11.79
CA ALA A 90 15.40 21.47 -12.91
C ALA A 90 16.53 22.41 -13.38
N GLU A 91 16.35 23.72 -13.15
CA GLU A 91 17.33 24.78 -13.38
C GLU A 91 18.65 24.57 -12.60
N ASP A 92 18.62 23.90 -11.44
CA ASP A 92 19.82 23.60 -10.65
C ASP A 92 20.75 22.61 -11.37
N TYR A 93 20.20 21.83 -12.30
CA TYR A 93 20.93 20.81 -13.06
C TYR A 93 21.30 21.27 -14.46
N HIS A 94 20.56 22.25 -15.01
CA HIS A 94 20.86 22.90 -16.28
C HIS A 94 20.11 24.23 -16.41
N ASP A 95 20.82 25.31 -16.72
CA ASP A 95 20.31 26.70 -16.83
C ASP A 95 19.09 26.90 -17.76
N LYS A 96 18.97 26.12 -18.83
CA LYS A 96 17.84 26.15 -19.77
C LYS A 96 16.65 25.28 -19.38
N LEU A 97 16.78 24.41 -18.37
CA LEU A 97 15.65 23.62 -17.88
C LEU A 97 14.82 24.44 -16.89
N PHE A 98 13.51 24.20 -16.91
CA PHE A 98 12.57 24.81 -15.98
C PHE A 98 11.58 23.75 -15.48
N GLY A 99 11.24 23.83 -14.20
CA GLY A 99 10.26 22.95 -13.55
C GLY A 99 10.91 21.85 -12.72
N SER A 100 10.39 20.63 -12.79
CA SER A 100 10.85 19.49 -12.01
C SER A 100 11.36 18.35 -12.88
N ILE A 101 12.39 17.65 -12.42
CA ILE A 101 12.88 16.41 -13.03
C ILE A 101 12.10 15.25 -12.42
N GLN A 102 11.29 14.57 -13.23
CA GLN A 102 10.65 13.33 -12.81
C GLN A 102 11.71 12.26 -12.58
N LEU A 103 11.62 11.62 -11.43
CA LEU A 103 12.50 10.53 -11.04
C LEU A 103 12.03 9.19 -11.61
N THR A 104 10.90 9.18 -12.31
CA THR A 104 10.56 8.09 -13.23
C THR A 104 11.63 8.01 -14.33
N HIS A 105 11.99 6.79 -14.69
CA HIS A 105 12.92 6.54 -15.78
C HIS A 105 12.17 6.08 -17.00
N VAL A 106 12.59 6.56 -18.16
CA VAL A 106 12.21 5.97 -19.45
C VAL A 106 13.45 5.52 -20.18
N THR A 107 13.38 4.35 -20.79
CA THR A 107 14.46 3.77 -21.56
C THR A 107 14.23 4.08 -23.03
N ALA A 108 15.26 4.55 -23.74
CA ALA A 108 15.18 4.90 -25.16
C ALA A 108 16.34 4.26 -25.93
N ASP A 109 16.11 3.88 -27.18
CA ASP A 109 17.17 3.39 -28.06
C ASP A 109 18.04 4.58 -28.52
N PRO A 110 19.34 4.64 -28.15
CA PRO A 110 20.21 5.75 -28.55
C PRO A 110 20.32 5.93 -30.06
N ASN A 111 20.08 4.89 -30.86
CA ASN A 111 20.13 4.97 -32.32
C ASN A 111 18.96 5.78 -32.90
N VAL A 112 17.87 5.93 -32.15
CA VAL A 112 16.66 6.65 -32.57
C VAL A 112 16.63 8.07 -32.01
N LEU A 113 17.54 8.40 -31.09
CA LEU A 113 17.62 9.71 -30.46
C LEU A 113 18.36 10.72 -31.35
N PRO A 114 17.84 11.96 -31.48
CA PRO A 114 18.57 13.00 -32.17
C PRO A 114 19.88 13.32 -31.44
N PRO A 115 20.89 13.87 -32.15
CA PRO A 115 22.14 14.29 -31.55
C PRO A 115 21.92 15.20 -30.33
N PRO A 116 22.82 15.14 -29.32
CA PRO A 116 22.80 15.97 -28.12
C PRO A 116 22.47 17.43 -28.39
N SER A 117 21.26 17.88 -28.05
CA SER A 117 20.99 19.32 -28.03
C SER A 117 19.73 19.64 -27.23
N TYR A 118 19.89 20.57 -26.29
CA TYR A 118 18.79 21.38 -25.79
C TYR A 118 19.22 22.85 -25.88
N GLY A 119 18.60 23.58 -26.81
CA GLY A 119 19.04 24.94 -27.15
C GLY A 119 20.50 25.03 -27.64
N GLY A 120 21.03 23.99 -28.27
CA GLY A 120 22.35 24.00 -28.95
C GLY A 120 23.60 23.90 -28.07
N MET A 121 23.48 23.64 -26.76
CA MET A 121 24.64 23.55 -25.84
C MET A 121 24.86 22.12 -25.32
N LYS A 122 26.13 21.75 -25.10
CA LYS A 122 26.55 20.49 -24.45
C LYS A 122 26.48 20.63 -22.93
N ALA A 123 26.10 19.55 -22.23
CA ALA A 123 25.82 19.58 -20.80
C ALA A 123 27.00 19.15 -19.91
N PHE A 124 26.85 19.37 -18.60
CA PHE A 124 27.86 19.22 -17.55
C PHE A 124 27.66 17.94 -16.70
N ARG A 125 28.76 17.29 -16.31
CA ARG A 125 28.80 15.96 -15.67
C ARG A 125 28.39 15.95 -14.19
N GLY A 126 28.50 17.07 -13.47
CA GLY A 126 28.25 17.13 -12.02
C GLY A 126 26.78 16.96 -11.61
N ALA A 127 25.83 17.29 -12.48
CA ALA A 127 24.39 17.12 -12.25
C ALA A 127 23.97 15.65 -12.09
N VAL A 128 24.76 14.71 -12.60
CA VAL A 128 24.41 13.28 -12.66
C VAL A 128 24.38 12.64 -11.28
N ASP A 129 25.42 12.88 -10.49
CA ASP A 129 25.59 12.19 -9.22
C ASP A 129 24.56 12.68 -8.20
N GLU A 130 24.26 13.98 -8.22
CA GLU A 130 23.18 14.58 -7.41
C GLU A 130 21.79 14.09 -7.84
N ILE A 131 21.53 13.95 -9.14
CA ILE A 131 20.27 13.34 -9.61
C ILE A 131 20.19 11.89 -9.16
N LYS A 132 21.25 11.08 -9.32
CA LYS A 132 21.25 9.67 -8.90
C LYS A 132 20.95 9.51 -7.41
N GLU A 133 21.61 10.28 -6.56
CA GLU A 133 21.38 10.26 -5.10
C GLU A 133 19.93 10.63 -4.75
N LYS A 134 19.40 11.72 -5.33
CA LYS A 134 18.01 12.12 -5.08
C LYS A 134 16.99 11.10 -5.60
N LYS A 135 17.32 10.36 -6.67
CA LYS A 135 16.48 9.25 -7.16
C LYS A 135 16.43 8.09 -6.20
N GLN A 136 17.58 7.71 -5.65
CA GLN A 136 17.67 6.70 -4.62
C GLN A 136 16.88 7.10 -3.37
N ASP A 137 17.06 8.32 -2.87
CA ASP A 137 16.35 8.81 -1.69
C ASP A 137 14.84 8.85 -1.91
N ALA A 138 14.39 9.30 -3.08
CA ALA A 138 12.97 9.32 -3.41
C ALA A 138 12.37 7.91 -3.51
N ALA A 139 13.09 6.96 -4.13
CA ALA A 139 12.67 5.57 -4.21
C ALA A 139 12.54 4.94 -2.82
N VAL A 140 13.55 5.12 -1.97
CA VAL A 140 13.55 4.68 -0.56
C VAL A 140 12.34 5.27 0.17
N LYS A 141 12.09 6.58 0.02
CA LYS A 141 10.98 7.26 0.67
C LYS A 141 9.61 6.69 0.28
N VAL A 142 9.41 6.33 -0.99
CA VAL A 142 8.16 5.74 -1.46
C VAL A 142 7.95 4.36 -0.83
N TYR A 143 8.95 3.47 -0.91
CA TYR A 143 8.86 2.14 -0.30
C TYR A 143 8.72 2.18 1.22
N ASP A 144 9.43 3.09 1.90
CA ASP A 144 9.30 3.28 3.34
C ASP A 144 7.89 3.75 3.73
N THR A 145 7.28 4.60 2.91
CA THR A 145 5.91 5.06 3.16
C THR A 145 4.91 3.93 2.97
N ALA A 146 5.07 3.08 1.96
CA ALA A 146 4.26 1.87 1.81
C ALA A 146 4.49 0.88 2.97
N ALA A 147 5.75 0.69 3.41
CA ALA A 147 6.08 -0.16 4.55
C ALA A 147 5.42 0.31 5.86
N ARG A 148 5.39 1.63 6.09
CA ARG A 148 4.65 2.23 7.21
C ARG A 148 3.15 1.96 7.12
N ALA A 149 2.53 2.15 5.96
CA ALA A 149 1.11 1.85 5.77
C ALA A 149 0.77 0.38 6.05
N HIS A 150 1.61 -0.56 5.60
CA HIS A 150 1.47 -1.98 5.94
C HIS A 150 1.64 -2.25 7.44
N ASN A 151 2.56 -1.55 8.11
CA ASN A 151 2.70 -1.67 9.56
C ASN A 151 1.44 -1.20 10.30
N ASP A 152 0.93 -0.02 9.98
CA ASP A 152 -0.27 0.55 10.59
C ASP A 152 -1.48 -0.34 10.33
N ALA A 153 -1.63 -0.88 9.12
CA ALA A 153 -2.67 -1.84 8.78
C ALA A 153 -2.54 -3.13 9.61
N SER A 154 -1.32 -3.67 9.77
CA SER A 154 -1.09 -4.84 10.63
C SER A 154 -1.51 -4.58 12.08
N GLU A 155 -1.19 -3.41 12.63
CA GLU A 155 -1.54 -3.04 13.99
C GLU A 155 -3.07 -2.95 14.15
N ALA A 156 -3.75 -2.26 13.23
CA ALA A 156 -5.21 -2.17 13.23
C ALA A 156 -5.90 -3.55 13.10
N HIS A 157 -5.37 -4.44 12.27
CA HIS A 157 -5.88 -5.82 12.19
C HIS A 157 -5.66 -6.60 13.49
N GLN A 158 -4.53 -6.42 14.17
CA GLN A 158 -4.29 -7.04 15.47
C GLN A 158 -5.27 -6.53 16.55
N GLU A 159 -5.53 -5.22 16.57
CA GLU A 159 -6.49 -4.63 17.50
C GLU A 159 -7.93 -5.10 17.24
N ALA A 160 -8.31 -5.22 15.96
CA ALA A 160 -9.60 -5.80 15.57
C ALA A 160 -9.72 -7.26 16.02
N ALA A 161 -8.68 -8.08 15.81
CA ALA A 161 -8.64 -9.47 16.28
C ALA A 161 -8.86 -9.55 17.80
N ASP A 162 -8.14 -8.74 18.58
CA ASP A 162 -8.28 -8.68 20.02
C ASP A 162 -9.69 -8.27 20.46
N ALA A 163 -10.32 -7.32 19.77
CA ALA A 163 -11.69 -6.89 20.03
C ALA A 163 -12.70 -8.02 19.76
N HIS A 164 -12.56 -8.72 18.64
CA HIS A 164 -13.40 -9.86 18.29
C HIS A 164 -13.20 -11.04 19.27
N ALA A 165 -11.97 -11.35 19.66
CA ALA A 165 -11.68 -12.37 20.67
C ALA A 165 -12.30 -12.03 22.04
N LYS A 166 -12.30 -10.76 22.44
CA LYS A 166 -13.01 -10.30 23.65
C LYS A 166 -14.53 -10.49 23.52
N ALA A 167 -15.11 -10.15 22.38
CA ALA A 167 -16.54 -10.35 22.11
C ALA A 167 -16.92 -11.84 22.17
N ALA A 168 -16.14 -12.72 21.53
CA ALA A 168 -16.33 -14.16 21.55
C ALA A 168 -16.38 -14.72 22.99
N LYS A 169 -15.41 -14.33 23.83
CA LYS A 169 -15.38 -14.71 25.26
C LYS A 169 -16.62 -14.24 26.02
N HIS A 170 -17.15 -13.06 25.71
CA HIS A 170 -18.37 -12.56 26.33
C HIS A 170 -19.61 -13.37 25.89
N TRP A 171 -19.72 -13.73 24.62
CA TRP A 171 -20.79 -14.60 24.12
C TRP A 171 -20.75 -16.00 24.71
N GLN A 172 -19.55 -16.57 24.84
CA GLN A 172 -19.35 -17.88 25.45
C GLN A 172 -19.86 -17.91 26.90
N LYS A 173 -19.60 -16.86 27.69
CA LYS A 173 -20.11 -16.72 29.07
C LYS A 173 -21.64 -16.64 29.15
N LEU A 174 -22.29 -16.21 28.07
CA LEU A 174 -23.76 -16.16 27.97
C LEU A 174 -24.35 -17.46 27.39
N GLY A 175 -23.52 -18.47 27.09
CA GLY A 175 -23.97 -19.73 26.49
C GLY A 175 -24.32 -19.63 25.02
N GLN A 176 -23.94 -18.54 24.33
CA GLN A 176 -24.26 -18.29 22.93
C GLN A 176 -23.13 -18.81 22.02
N GLY A 177 -23.02 -20.13 21.90
CA GLY A 177 -21.90 -20.80 21.22
C GLY A 177 -21.71 -20.37 19.76
N VAL A 178 -22.81 -20.22 19.00
CA VAL A 178 -22.74 -19.82 17.58
C VAL A 178 -22.17 -18.40 17.42
N LEU A 179 -22.64 -17.45 18.22
CA LEU A 179 -22.13 -16.07 18.20
C LEU A 179 -20.68 -15.98 18.72
N ALA A 180 -20.33 -16.81 19.70
CA ALA A 180 -18.96 -16.91 20.16
C ALA A 180 -18.03 -17.43 19.05
N GLN A 181 -18.46 -18.45 18.30
CA GLN A 181 -17.70 -18.98 17.18
C GLN A 181 -17.55 -17.95 16.06
N ASP A 182 -18.63 -17.24 15.68
CA ASP A 182 -18.61 -16.23 14.61
C ASP A 182 -17.59 -15.11 14.91
N HIS A 183 -17.56 -14.62 16.16
CA HIS A 183 -16.55 -13.65 16.58
C HIS A 183 -15.14 -14.27 16.70
N SER A 184 -15.00 -15.55 17.03
CA SER A 184 -13.71 -16.25 17.07
C SER A 184 -13.13 -16.38 15.66
N ASP A 185 -13.91 -16.89 14.72
CA ASP A 185 -13.51 -17.03 13.31
C ASP A 185 -13.12 -15.67 12.72
N LYS A 186 -13.84 -14.60 13.12
CA LYS A 186 -13.50 -13.25 12.68
C LYS A 186 -12.18 -12.76 13.29
N ALA A 187 -11.89 -13.09 14.55
CA ALA A 187 -10.59 -12.78 15.15
C ALA A 187 -9.45 -13.45 14.38
N ASP A 188 -9.58 -14.74 14.08
CA ASP A 188 -8.59 -15.51 13.32
C ASP A 188 -8.35 -14.94 11.92
N GLN A 189 -9.41 -14.51 11.22
CA GLN A 189 -9.29 -13.79 9.94
C GLN A 189 -8.47 -12.50 10.06
N HIS A 190 -8.67 -11.73 11.13
CA HIS A 190 -7.91 -10.50 11.37
C HIS A 190 -6.45 -10.80 11.76
N GLU A 191 -6.18 -11.87 12.51
CA GLU A 191 -4.80 -12.30 12.82
C GLU A 191 -4.04 -12.72 11.55
N ALA A 192 -4.70 -13.48 10.66
CA ALA A 192 -4.14 -13.86 9.37
C ALA A 192 -3.85 -12.62 8.51
N ALA A 193 -4.80 -11.68 8.41
CA ALA A 193 -4.60 -10.43 7.69
C ALA A 193 -3.48 -9.57 8.29
N ALA A 194 -3.34 -9.53 9.62
CA ALA A 194 -2.21 -8.86 10.27
C ALA A 194 -0.87 -9.50 9.87
N ALA A 195 -0.80 -10.83 9.81
CA ALA A 195 0.40 -11.54 9.35
C ALA A 195 0.74 -11.21 7.89
N ASP A 196 -0.26 -11.17 7.01
CA ASP A 196 -0.08 -10.77 5.60
C ASP A 196 0.43 -9.33 5.49
N MET A 197 -0.10 -8.40 6.28
CA MET A 197 0.37 -7.02 6.32
C MET A 197 1.82 -6.92 6.83
N ARG A 198 2.23 -7.73 7.81
CA ARG A 198 3.64 -7.82 8.25
C ARG A 198 4.55 -8.36 7.16
N ALA A 199 4.08 -9.32 6.35
CA ALA A 199 4.84 -9.81 5.20
C ALA A 199 4.99 -8.70 4.14
N GLY A 200 3.90 -7.99 3.81
CA GLY A 200 3.94 -6.83 2.90
C GLY A 200 4.91 -5.74 3.37
N LYS A 201 4.93 -5.42 4.67
CA LYS A 201 5.94 -4.52 5.25
C LYS A 201 7.36 -4.99 4.98
N LYS A 202 7.66 -6.28 5.24
CA LYS A 202 9.01 -6.85 5.02
C LYS A 202 9.41 -6.74 3.55
N ASP A 203 8.49 -6.99 2.63
CA ASP A 203 8.74 -6.83 1.19
C ASP A 203 9.02 -5.37 0.82
N MET A 204 8.23 -4.42 1.30
CA MET A 204 8.48 -2.99 1.04
C MET A 204 9.82 -2.53 1.63
N THR A 205 10.17 -2.95 2.85
CA THR A 205 11.48 -2.66 3.45
C THR A 205 12.63 -3.31 2.66
N ARG A 206 12.43 -4.51 2.12
CA ARG A 206 13.42 -5.16 1.25
C ARG A 206 13.62 -4.36 -0.04
N LEU A 207 12.54 -3.89 -0.67
CA LEU A 207 12.61 -3.04 -1.86
C LEU A 207 13.30 -1.70 -1.56
N ALA A 208 12.99 -1.06 -0.43
CA ALA A 208 13.69 0.16 0.01
C ALA A 208 15.20 -0.08 0.18
N ASN A 209 15.59 -1.17 0.85
CA ASN A 209 17.00 -1.53 1.01
C ASN A 209 17.70 -1.84 -0.32
N ASN A 210 17.00 -2.46 -1.27
CA ASN A 210 17.56 -2.74 -2.59
C ASN A 210 17.76 -1.45 -3.39
N ALA A 211 16.77 -0.55 -3.39
CA ALA A 211 16.89 0.78 -3.98
C ALA A 211 18.11 1.52 -3.41
N TYR A 212 18.32 1.44 -2.10
CA TYR A 212 19.47 2.06 -1.45
C TYR A 212 20.82 1.38 -1.78
N LYS A 213 20.89 0.05 -1.71
CA LYS A 213 22.18 -0.68 -1.82
C LYS A 213 22.67 -0.86 -3.25
N HIS A 214 21.74 -1.00 -4.20
CA HIS A 214 22.08 -1.32 -5.58
C HIS A 214 21.97 -0.12 -6.52
N ASN A 215 21.63 1.07 -6.00
CA ASN A 215 21.28 2.23 -6.81
C ASN A 215 20.21 1.86 -7.85
N ASP A 216 19.30 0.97 -7.47
CA ASP A 216 18.26 0.47 -8.35
C ASP A 216 17.30 1.60 -8.64
N LYS A 217 17.19 1.89 -9.93
CA LYS A 217 16.35 2.92 -10.50
C LYS A 217 14.88 2.53 -10.34
N MET A 218 14.12 3.22 -9.51
CA MET A 218 12.67 2.98 -9.42
C MET A 218 11.99 3.39 -10.73
N THR A 219 11.44 2.42 -11.45
CA THR A 219 10.71 2.70 -12.69
C THR A 219 9.33 3.31 -12.39
N HIS A 220 8.67 3.91 -13.38
CA HIS A 220 7.28 4.36 -13.19
C HIS A 220 6.33 3.20 -12.80
N PRO A 221 6.40 2.02 -13.44
CA PRO A 221 5.67 0.84 -12.97
C PRO A 221 5.92 0.49 -11.49
N ASP A 222 7.18 0.54 -11.03
CA ASP A 222 7.51 0.25 -9.63
C ASP A 222 6.89 1.28 -8.67
N TYR A 223 6.93 2.56 -9.04
CA TYR A 223 6.28 3.63 -8.29
C TYR A 223 4.77 3.41 -8.18
N VAL A 224 4.11 3.11 -9.30
CA VAL A 224 2.66 2.85 -9.32
C VAL A 224 2.33 1.62 -8.48
N ALA A 225 3.14 0.57 -8.53
CA ALA A 225 2.97 -0.63 -7.70
C ALA A 225 3.11 -0.31 -6.21
N ALA A 226 4.14 0.45 -5.80
CA ALA A 226 4.34 0.83 -4.42
C ALA A 226 3.22 1.74 -3.88
N GLN A 227 2.74 2.68 -4.71
CA GLN A 227 1.60 3.54 -4.37
C GLN A 227 0.31 2.73 -4.24
N THR A 228 0.06 1.79 -5.14
CA THR A 228 -1.08 0.87 -5.08
C THR A 228 -1.03 0.00 -3.82
N ALA A 229 0.15 -0.51 -3.45
CA ALA A 229 0.34 -1.28 -2.23
C ALA A 229 0.05 -0.42 -0.98
N LYS A 230 0.57 0.81 -0.93
CA LYS A 230 0.29 1.77 0.14
C LYS A 230 -1.21 2.05 0.24
N ASP A 231 -1.88 2.40 -0.86
CA ASP A 231 -3.30 2.77 -0.84
C ASP A 231 -4.19 1.56 -0.50
N GLY A 232 -3.79 0.35 -0.92
CA GLY A 232 -4.38 -0.90 -0.50
C GLY A 232 -4.23 -1.15 1.00
N ALA A 233 -3.04 -0.94 1.56
CA ALA A 233 -2.78 -1.06 3.00
C ALA A 233 -3.57 -0.02 3.81
N ASP A 234 -3.63 1.24 3.35
CA ASP A 234 -4.43 2.30 3.97
C ASP A 234 -5.93 1.96 3.99
N GLN A 235 -6.45 1.39 2.90
CA GLN A 235 -7.84 0.91 2.87
C GLN A 235 -8.06 -0.27 3.81
N SER A 236 -7.10 -1.21 3.85
CA SER A 236 -7.15 -2.35 4.78
C SER A 236 -7.17 -1.89 6.23
N ARG A 237 -6.34 -0.91 6.60
CA ARG A 237 -6.34 -0.28 7.93
C ARG A 237 -7.72 0.27 8.28
N ARG A 238 -8.33 1.09 7.41
CA ARG A 238 -9.67 1.65 7.64
C ARG A 238 -10.74 0.55 7.84
N ASN A 239 -10.67 -0.53 7.06
CA ASN A 239 -11.58 -1.65 7.20
C ASN A 239 -11.39 -2.37 8.55
N ALA A 240 -10.13 -2.52 9.00
CA ALA A 240 -9.81 -3.11 10.30
C ALA A 240 -10.30 -2.24 11.46
N GLU A 241 -10.07 -0.92 11.42
CA GLU A 241 -10.56 0.05 12.41
C GLU A 241 -12.10 0.00 12.53
N GLN A 242 -12.82 -0.06 11.41
CA GLN A 242 -14.28 -0.22 11.42
C GLN A 242 -14.72 -1.55 12.03
N SER A 243 -13.99 -2.64 11.75
CA SER A 243 -14.30 -3.95 12.34
C SER A 243 -14.01 -3.99 13.84
N GLN A 244 -12.95 -3.31 14.28
CA GLN A 244 -12.63 -3.13 15.69
C GLN A 244 -13.74 -2.38 16.41
N GLU A 245 -14.18 -1.22 15.89
CA GLU A 245 -15.27 -0.42 16.48
C GLU A 245 -16.56 -1.24 16.62
N HIS A 246 -16.86 -2.04 15.60
CA HIS A 246 -17.98 -2.97 15.60
C HIS A 246 -17.88 -3.99 16.75
N ALA A 247 -16.74 -4.68 16.87
CA ALA A 247 -16.52 -5.65 17.95
C ALA A 247 -16.52 -5.01 19.35
N GLU A 248 -15.97 -3.80 19.49
CA GLU A 248 -16.00 -3.06 20.75
C GLU A 248 -17.43 -2.69 21.17
N THR A 249 -18.29 -2.32 20.22
CA THR A 249 -19.71 -2.06 20.45
C THR A 249 -20.41 -3.30 21.00
N VAL A 250 -20.13 -4.49 20.43
CA VAL A 250 -20.62 -5.77 20.98
C VAL A 250 -20.17 -5.95 22.42
N VAL A 251 -18.88 -5.77 22.71
CA VAL A 251 -18.35 -5.90 24.07
C VAL A 251 -19.03 -4.92 25.03
N LYS A 252 -19.30 -3.67 24.63
CA LYS A 252 -20.01 -2.68 25.45
C LYS A 252 -21.44 -3.15 25.77
N LEU A 253 -22.19 -3.63 24.78
CA LEU A 253 -23.55 -4.15 24.94
C LEU A 253 -23.59 -5.38 25.85
N LEU A 254 -22.70 -6.35 25.62
CA LEU A 254 -22.63 -7.57 26.43
C LEU A 254 -22.24 -7.28 27.88
N ARG A 255 -21.35 -6.33 28.13
CA ARG A 255 -21.03 -5.86 29.49
C ARG A 255 -22.24 -5.22 30.18
N ALA A 256 -23.06 -4.48 29.46
CA ALA A 256 -24.30 -3.92 30.00
C ALA A 256 -25.30 -5.03 30.34
N SER A 257 -25.47 -6.01 29.42
CA SER A 257 -26.31 -7.19 29.63
C SER A 257 -25.91 -7.98 30.88
N VAL A 258 -24.62 -8.30 31.04
CA VAL A 258 -24.12 -9.03 32.22
C VAL A 258 -24.41 -8.27 33.52
N LYS A 259 -24.17 -6.95 33.56
CA LYS A 259 -24.45 -6.12 34.75
C LYS A 259 -25.94 -6.05 35.09
N SER A 260 -26.80 -5.92 34.07
CA SER A 260 -28.24 -5.93 34.26
C SER A 260 -28.73 -7.28 34.77
N LYS A 261 -28.14 -8.39 34.29
CA LYS A 261 -28.44 -9.76 34.76
C LYS A 261 -28.08 -9.94 36.24
N GLU A 262 -26.92 -9.44 36.66
CA GLU A 262 -26.51 -9.45 38.06
C GLU A 262 -27.45 -8.61 38.94
N ALA A 263 -27.80 -7.40 38.50
CA ALA A 263 -28.74 -6.54 39.21
C ALA A 263 -30.15 -7.16 39.31
N ALA A 264 -30.63 -7.84 38.26
CA ALA A 264 -31.91 -8.54 38.27
C ALA A 264 -31.93 -9.69 39.29
N LYS A 265 -30.78 -10.37 39.47
CA LYS A 265 -30.63 -11.42 40.49
C LYS A 265 -30.71 -10.82 41.91
N VAL A 266 -30.14 -9.64 42.13
CA VAL A 266 -30.24 -8.94 43.42
C VAL A 266 -31.66 -8.48 43.69
N ALA A 267 -32.32 -7.81 42.73
CA ALA A 267 -33.71 -7.37 42.87
C ALA A 267 -34.67 -8.53 43.16
N GLY A 268 -34.48 -9.68 42.49
CA GLY A 268 -35.26 -10.88 42.75
C GLY A 268 -35.07 -11.43 44.17
N LYS A 269 -33.86 -11.37 44.72
CA LYS A 269 -33.61 -11.74 46.13
C LYS A 269 -34.23 -10.77 47.12
N ALA A 270 -34.33 -9.50 46.76
CA ALA A 270 -34.95 -8.45 47.57
C ALA A 270 -36.49 -8.43 47.48
N GLY A 271 -37.11 -9.28 46.64
CA GLY A 271 -38.56 -9.31 46.44
C GLY A 271 -39.10 -8.19 45.54
N ASP A 272 -38.23 -7.39 44.90
CA ASP A 272 -38.64 -6.33 43.96
C ASP A 272 -38.87 -6.91 42.55
N GLY A 273 -40.07 -7.47 42.37
CA GLY A 273 -40.48 -8.12 41.12
C GLY A 273 -40.58 -7.17 39.92
N GLU A 274 -40.95 -5.91 40.13
CA GLU A 274 -41.05 -4.92 39.05
C GLU A 274 -39.67 -4.55 38.51
N THR A 275 -38.71 -4.26 39.40
CA THR A 275 -37.33 -3.97 39.02
C THR A 275 -36.67 -5.20 38.39
N GLN A 276 -36.90 -6.39 38.93
CA GLN A 276 -36.40 -7.63 38.32
C GLN A 276 -36.91 -7.79 36.88
N LYS A 277 -38.20 -7.54 36.62
CA LYS A 277 -38.79 -7.63 35.28
C LYS A 277 -38.18 -6.60 34.32
N LYS A 278 -38.06 -5.33 34.75
CA LYS A 278 -37.42 -4.26 33.94
C LYS A 278 -35.99 -4.63 33.56
N LEU A 279 -35.19 -5.13 34.51
CA LEU A 279 -33.81 -5.51 34.27
C LEU A 279 -33.68 -6.75 33.36
N LYS A 280 -34.60 -7.73 33.44
CA LYS A 280 -34.64 -8.86 32.49
C LYS A 280 -34.91 -8.39 31.06
N ASN A 281 -35.88 -7.50 30.85
CA ASN A 281 -36.14 -6.93 29.53
C ASN A 281 -34.91 -6.18 28.97
N VAL A 282 -34.17 -5.49 29.84
CA VAL A 282 -32.90 -4.83 29.45
C VAL A 282 -31.85 -5.86 29.01
N VAL A 283 -31.70 -6.98 29.73
CA VAL A 283 -30.79 -8.08 29.35
C VAL A 283 -31.17 -8.62 27.98
N GLU A 284 -32.44 -8.96 27.76
CA GLU A 284 -32.93 -9.49 26.50
C GLU A 284 -32.68 -8.52 25.35
N HIS A 285 -33.04 -7.24 25.54
CA HIS A 285 -32.87 -6.21 24.52
C HIS A 285 -31.40 -5.95 24.19
N THR A 286 -30.53 -5.78 25.19
CA THR A 286 -29.09 -5.52 24.96
C THR A 286 -28.37 -6.73 24.35
N THR A 287 -28.78 -7.95 24.72
CA THR A 287 -28.27 -9.18 24.12
C THR A 287 -28.74 -9.33 22.68
N PHE A 288 -30.02 -9.05 22.40
CA PHE A 288 -30.55 -9.02 21.04
C PHE A 288 -29.79 -8.01 20.17
N GLN A 289 -29.62 -6.77 20.65
CA GLN A 289 -28.86 -5.75 19.92
C GLN A 289 -27.41 -6.20 19.68
N ALA A 290 -26.74 -6.80 20.68
CA ALA A 290 -25.40 -7.33 20.50
C ALA A 290 -25.35 -8.43 19.43
N ALA A 291 -26.36 -9.31 19.39
CA ALA A 291 -26.44 -10.38 18.38
C ALA A 291 -26.68 -9.81 16.98
N GLN A 292 -27.36 -8.67 16.88
CA GLN A 292 -27.50 -7.98 15.59
C GLN A 292 -26.14 -7.45 15.08
N HIS A 293 -25.16 -7.27 15.95
CA HIS A 293 -23.78 -6.94 15.60
C HIS A 293 -22.89 -8.20 15.41
N SER A 294 -23.46 -9.37 15.12
CA SER A 294 -22.63 -10.54 14.74
C SER A 294 -21.94 -10.30 13.39
N PRO A 295 -20.66 -10.70 13.20
CA PRO A 295 -19.96 -10.60 11.92
C PRO A 295 -20.72 -11.21 10.73
N SER A 296 -21.44 -12.31 10.95
CA SER A 296 -22.26 -13.00 9.95
C SER A 296 -23.62 -12.34 9.68
N ASN A 297 -24.02 -11.32 10.45
CA ASN A 297 -25.30 -10.65 10.24
C ASN A 297 -25.20 -9.60 9.12
N ALA A 298 -26.05 -9.74 8.11
CA ALA A 298 -26.11 -8.81 6.98
C ALA A 298 -26.64 -7.42 7.37
N ASN A 299 -27.42 -7.33 8.46
CA ASN A 299 -28.00 -6.08 8.92
C ASN A 299 -27.07 -5.39 9.92
N LYS A 300 -26.42 -4.29 9.50
CA LYS A 300 -25.64 -3.44 10.40
C LYS A 300 -26.59 -2.66 11.33
N PRO A 301 -26.52 -2.84 12.65
CA PRO A 301 -27.35 -2.08 13.58
C PRO A 301 -26.79 -0.66 13.76
N ASP A 302 -27.66 0.27 14.13
CA ASP A 302 -27.26 1.63 14.49
C ASP A 302 -26.40 1.59 15.78
N VAL A 303 -25.09 1.84 15.60
CA VAL A 303 -24.08 1.84 16.67
C VAL A 303 -24.40 2.90 17.71
N GLU A 304 -24.75 4.12 17.31
CA GLU A 304 -25.03 5.22 18.23
C GLU A 304 -26.26 4.94 19.10
N LYS A 305 -27.32 4.41 18.48
CA LYS A 305 -28.52 3.95 19.20
C LYS A 305 -28.17 2.83 20.18
N SER A 306 -27.35 1.87 19.76
CA SER A 306 -26.91 0.74 20.58
C SER A 306 -26.09 1.20 21.79
N GLU A 307 -25.18 2.15 21.61
CA GLU A 307 -24.37 2.70 22.70
C GLU A 307 -25.21 3.48 23.72
N LYS A 308 -26.14 4.31 23.24
CA LYS A 308 -27.08 5.03 24.11
C LYS A 308 -27.88 4.07 24.99
N LEU A 309 -28.40 2.99 24.39
CA LEU A 309 -29.10 1.93 25.11
C LEU A 309 -28.21 1.24 26.15
N ALA A 310 -26.95 0.92 25.81
CA ALA A 310 -26.00 0.32 26.75
C ALA A 310 -25.72 1.24 27.95
N LYS A 311 -25.60 2.55 27.70
CA LYS A 311 -25.37 3.58 28.73
C LYS A 311 -26.54 3.70 29.68
N ASP A 312 -27.76 3.80 29.15
CA ASP A 312 -28.99 3.92 29.94
C ASP A 312 -29.22 2.66 30.79
N SER A 313 -29.03 1.48 30.19
CA SER A 313 -29.11 0.18 30.87
C SER A 313 -28.13 0.07 32.03
N LYS A 314 -26.88 0.48 31.81
CA LYS A 314 -25.83 0.50 32.85
C LYS A 314 -26.15 1.49 33.98
N LYS A 315 -26.76 2.63 33.66
CA LYS A 315 -27.17 3.63 34.66
C LYS A 315 -28.26 3.06 35.57
N GLU A 316 -29.23 2.37 34.99
CA GLU A 316 -30.33 1.75 35.74
C GLU A 316 -29.83 0.61 36.64
N ALA A 317 -29.03 -0.31 36.10
CA ALA A 317 -28.43 -1.39 36.89
C ALA A 317 -27.60 -0.86 38.09
N LYS A 318 -26.86 0.24 37.90
CA LYS A 318 -26.09 0.88 38.99
C LYS A 318 -26.96 1.47 40.10
N LYS A 319 -28.13 2.05 39.78
CA LYS A 319 -29.02 2.59 40.81
C LYS A 319 -29.51 1.49 41.75
N VAL A 320 -29.96 0.36 41.18
CA VAL A 320 -30.49 -0.78 41.93
C VAL A 320 -29.41 -1.42 42.81
N LEU A 321 -28.19 -1.55 42.30
CA LEU A 321 -27.05 -2.09 43.07
C LEU A 321 -26.60 -1.15 44.20
N LYS A 322 -26.86 0.16 44.12
CA LYS A 322 -26.61 1.11 45.20
C LYS A 322 -27.72 1.14 46.23
N ALA A 323 -28.98 0.97 45.81
CA ALA A 323 -30.14 0.97 46.70
C ALA A 323 -30.24 -0.26 47.62
N ASN A 324 -29.53 -1.34 47.28
CA ASN A 324 -29.50 -2.60 48.05
C ASN A 324 -28.17 -2.84 48.80
N LYS A 325 -27.34 -1.80 48.95
CA LYS A 325 -26.16 -1.79 49.83
C LYS A 325 -26.50 -1.01 51.09
#